data_AF-A0A8J4V2M8-F1
#
_entry.id   AF-A0A8J4V2M8-F1
#
_cell.length_a   1.000
_cell.length_b   1.000
_cell.length_c   1.000
_cell.angle_alpha   90.00
_cell.angle_beta   90.00
_cell.angle_gamma   90.00
#
_symmetry.space_group_name_H-M   'P 1'
#
loop_
_entity.id
_entity.type
_entity.pdbx_description
1 polymer ?
#
loop_
_entity_poly.entity_id
_entity_poly.type
_entity_poly.pdbx_seq_one_letter_code
_entity_poly.pdbx_strand_id
1 'polypeptide(L)'
;MPIFCKLWCTSETTRAIMAKHIEDECPKGTIPCPFLTMGCKDKFQRSTLAAHIALYDYHSNFIQSFSSKNQQLLDQSAKLQLYINSCNKRNSDCLAINKNLQEEKVKLQDAVYARDTLIQASGNKLQIILEQHKQDTEALQSLTINSFKDKIELLHTQVEVIQGEKKVLSKNFATLQTNYLQLLNQNARLTKEGKAHEFDKACYLSELKVLQDEKKTLDDLLARYRSQPSPKPSSPSLSPPPPSSPPPHSSNSSPNCRNQ
;
A
#
# COMPACT_ATOMS: atom_id res chain seq x y z
N MET A 1 41.99 -11.60 108.52
CA MET A 1 41.88 -13.06 108.76
C MET A 1 41.18 -13.71 107.59
N PRO A 2 41.70 -14.84 107.07
CA PRO A 2 40.97 -15.69 106.14
C PRO A 2 39.74 -16.29 106.84
N ILE A 3 38.66 -16.47 106.08
CA ILE A 3 37.43 -17.13 106.50
C ILE A 3 37.11 -18.26 105.52
N PHE A 4 36.56 -19.36 106.03
CA PHE A 4 36.13 -20.47 105.19
C PHE A 4 34.94 -20.09 104.33
N CYS A 5 34.90 -20.63 103.11
CA CYS A 5 33.80 -20.41 102.19
C CYS A 5 32.47 -20.88 102.77
N LYS A 6 31.42 -20.05 102.62
CA LYS A 6 30.06 -20.35 103.09
C LYS A 6 29.42 -21.55 102.40
N LEU A 7 29.94 -21.93 101.23
CA LEU A 7 29.52 -23.13 100.48
C LEU A 7 30.39 -24.35 100.81
N TRP A 8 31.25 -24.26 101.83
CA TRP A 8 32.08 -25.36 102.34
C TRP A 8 32.97 -25.95 101.23
N CYS A 9 33.49 -25.09 100.34
CA CYS A 9 34.61 -25.47 99.49
C CYS A 9 35.90 -25.46 100.34
N THR A 10 36.93 -26.14 99.86
CA THR A 10 38.21 -26.28 100.58
C THR A 10 39.08 -25.02 100.53
N SER A 11 38.58 -23.90 99.99
CA SER A 11 39.31 -22.65 99.83
C SER A 11 39.07 -21.68 100.99
N GLU A 12 40.15 -21.09 101.49
CA GLU A 12 40.12 -20.00 102.44
C GLU A 12 40.22 -18.66 101.71
N THR A 13 39.36 -17.71 102.03
CA THR A 13 39.33 -16.40 101.37
C THR A 13 39.04 -15.28 102.34
N THR A 14 39.29 -14.02 101.98
CA THR A 14 39.02 -12.89 102.88
C THR A 14 37.55 -12.50 102.83
N ARG A 15 37.04 -11.91 103.94
CA ARG A 15 35.65 -11.42 104.00
C ARG A 15 35.33 -10.44 102.86
N ALA A 16 36.30 -9.62 102.47
CA ALA A 16 36.14 -8.61 101.42
C ALA A 16 35.90 -9.22 100.02
N ILE A 17 36.45 -10.41 99.73
CA ILE A 17 36.37 -11.04 98.41
C ILE A 17 35.51 -12.33 98.40
N MET A 18 34.92 -12.70 99.53
CA MET A 18 34.06 -13.89 99.69
C MET A 18 32.86 -13.90 98.71
N ALA A 19 32.23 -12.74 98.49
CA ALA A 19 31.12 -12.62 97.55
C ALA A 19 31.58 -12.95 96.11
N LYS A 20 32.69 -12.35 95.69
CA LYS A 20 33.32 -12.61 94.39
C LYS A 20 33.74 -14.08 94.25
N HIS A 21 34.34 -14.66 95.29
CA HIS A 21 34.69 -16.08 95.30
C HIS A 21 33.45 -16.97 95.06
N ILE A 22 32.34 -16.72 95.76
CA ILE A 22 31.12 -17.54 95.63
C ILE A 22 30.54 -17.46 94.21
N GLU A 23 30.54 -16.27 93.60
CA GLU A 23 29.97 -16.02 92.28
C GLU A 23 30.86 -16.54 91.15
N ASP A 24 32.14 -16.19 91.15
CA ASP A 24 33.02 -16.37 90.00
C ASP A 24 33.90 -17.63 90.08
N GLU A 25 34.28 -18.07 91.28
CA GLU A 25 35.39 -19.01 91.45
C GLU A 25 35.01 -20.30 92.20
N CYS A 26 33.96 -20.28 93.01
CA CYS A 26 33.64 -21.38 93.92
C CYS A 26 33.22 -22.64 93.14
N PRO A 27 33.88 -23.79 93.31
CA PRO A 27 33.53 -25.04 92.63
C PRO A 27 32.12 -25.57 93.00
N LYS A 28 31.63 -25.20 94.19
CA LYS A 28 30.29 -25.52 94.69
C LYS A 28 29.27 -24.42 94.39
N GLY A 29 29.70 -23.32 93.76
CA GLY A 29 28.80 -22.26 93.30
C GLY A 29 27.88 -22.79 92.20
N THR A 30 26.59 -22.48 92.31
CA THR A 30 25.58 -22.86 91.31
C THR A 30 25.53 -21.81 90.21
N ILE A 31 25.78 -22.23 88.98
CA ILE A 31 25.76 -21.37 87.80
C ILE A 31 24.77 -21.92 86.74
N PRO A 32 24.14 -21.05 85.94
CA PRO A 32 23.31 -21.50 84.82
C PRO A 32 24.15 -22.19 83.74
N CYS A 33 23.52 -23.11 83.00
CA CYS A 33 24.16 -23.71 81.84
C CYS A 33 24.55 -22.63 80.80
N PRO A 34 25.75 -22.70 80.19
CA PRO A 34 26.14 -21.79 79.11
C PRO A 34 25.19 -21.80 77.91
N PHE A 35 24.47 -22.90 77.69
CA PHE A 35 23.46 -23.05 76.65
C PHE A 35 22.08 -22.50 77.06
N LEU A 36 21.99 -21.67 78.10
CA LEU A 36 20.76 -21.00 78.51
C LEU A 36 20.10 -20.22 77.37
N THR A 37 20.90 -19.52 76.57
CA THR A 37 20.44 -18.76 75.40
C THR A 37 19.97 -19.66 74.25
N MET A 38 20.39 -20.93 74.26
CA MET A 38 19.99 -21.96 73.29
C MET A 38 18.84 -22.84 73.82
N GLY A 39 18.33 -22.57 75.03
CA GLY A 39 17.13 -23.21 75.58
C GLY A 39 17.36 -24.15 76.77
N CYS A 40 18.60 -24.39 77.21
CA CYS A 40 18.87 -25.20 78.41
C CYS A 40 18.59 -24.40 79.69
N LYS A 41 17.53 -24.74 80.43
CA LYS A 41 17.10 -23.98 81.62
C LYS A 41 17.77 -24.43 82.92
N ASP A 42 18.63 -25.43 82.85
CA ASP A 42 19.20 -26.08 84.03
C ASP A 42 20.34 -25.26 84.65
N LYS A 43 20.53 -25.45 85.96
CA LYS A 43 21.60 -24.83 86.75
C LYS A 43 22.35 -25.94 87.49
N PHE A 44 23.68 -25.87 87.48
CA PHE A 44 24.54 -26.90 88.06
C PHE A 44 25.62 -26.27 88.93
N GLN A 45 26.22 -27.08 89.81
CA GLN A 45 27.46 -26.66 90.47
C GLN A 45 28.56 -26.53 89.43
N ARG A 46 29.43 -25.53 89.57
CA ARG A 46 30.56 -25.28 88.65
C ARG A 46 31.41 -26.53 88.43
N SER A 47 31.57 -27.36 89.47
CA SER A 47 32.28 -28.65 89.41
C SER A 47 31.59 -29.74 88.60
N THR A 48 30.25 -29.76 88.51
CA THR A 48 29.48 -30.79 87.79
C THR A 48 29.01 -30.34 86.41
N LEU A 49 29.12 -29.05 86.09
CA LEU A 49 28.71 -28.47 84.81
C LEU A 49 29.40 -29.12 83.60
N ALA A 50 30.70 -29.42 83.69
CA ALA A 50 31.43 -30.04 82.59
C ALA A 50 30.89 -31.44 82.25
N ALA A 51 30.51 -32.22 83.27
CA ALA A 51 29.90 -33.53 83.09
C ALA A 51 28.49 -33.41 82.47
N HIS A 52 27.71 -32.42 82.89
CA HIS A 52 26.41 -32.13 82.26
C HIS A 52 26.57 -31.82 80.76
N ILE A 53 27.50 -30.93 80.40
CA ILE A 53 27.72 -30.56 78.99
C ILE A 53 28.20 -31.76 78.16
N ALA A 54 29.05 -32.61 78.73
CA ALA A 54 29.62 -33.78 78.03
C ALA A 54 28.62 -34.94 77.86
N LEU A 55 27.70 -35.14 78.82
CA LEU A 55 26.77 -36.28 78.82
C LEU A 55 25.41 -35.96 78.20
N TYR A 56 25.01 -34.68 78.14
CA TYR A 56 23.71 -34.33 77.59
C TYR A 56 23.77 -34.20 76.07
N ASP A 57 23.32 -35.25 75.40
CA ASP A 57 23.11 -35.30 73.95
C ASP A 57 22.22 -34.17 73.43
N TYR A 58 21.39 -33.55 74.28
CA TYR A 58 20.55 -32.42 73.93
C TYR A 58 21.34 -31.25 73.33
N HIS A 59 22.49 -30.88 73.90
CA HIS A 59 23.28 -29.76 73.37
C HIS A 59 23.92 -30.11 72.04
N SER A 60 24.49 -31.31 71.93
CA SER A 60 25.11 -31.79 70.68
C SER A 60 24.07 -31.87 69.55
N ASN A 61 22.92 -32.49 69.81
CA ASN A 61 21.83 -32.61 68.85
C ASN A 61 21.25 -31.25 68.45
N PHE A 62 21.13 -30.31 69.40
CA PHE A 62 20.67 -28.96 69.11
C PHE A 62 21.67 -28.21 68.23
N ILE A 63 22.96 -28.22 68.56
CA ILE A 63 24.02 -27.59 67.76
C ILE A 63 24.09 -28.20 66.36
N GLN A 64 24.00 -29.52 66.25
CA GLN A 64 24.03 -30.22 64.98
C GLN A 64 22.80 -29.91 64.12
N SER A 65 21.61 -29.86 64.73
CA SER A 65 20.36 -29.49 64.05
C SER A 65 20.40 -28.04 63.56
N PHE A 66 20.85 -27.12 64.41
CA PHE A 66 21.03 -25.71 64.05
C PHE A 66 22.05 -25.54 62.92
N SER A 67 23.20 -26.21 63.02
CA SER A 67 24.25 -26.17 62.00
C SER A 67 23.75 -26.74 60.67
N SER A 68 23.01 -27.86 60.69
CA SER A 68 22.41 -28.47 59.51
C SER A 68 21.39 -27.55 58.85
N LYS A 69 20.53 -26.90 59.65
CA LYS A 69 19.55 -25.93 59.13
C LYS A 69 20.23 -24.69 58.56
N ASN A 70 21.29 -24.22 59.19
CA ASN A 70 22.07 -23.10 58.68
C ASN A 70 22.76 -23.46 57.35
N GLN A 71 23.33 -24.67 57.23
CA GLN A 71 23.89 -25.17 55.99
C GLN A 71 22.82 -25.27 54.89
N GLN A 72 21.63 -25.78 55.21
CA GLN A 72 20.51 -25.81 54.26
C GLN A 72 20.12 -24.42 53.77
N LEU A 73 20.13 -23.41 54.64
CA LEU A 73 19.85 -22.03 54.25
C LEU A 73 20.94 -21.45 53.34
N LEU A 74 22.21 -21.77 53.59
CA LEU A 74 23.32 -21.41 52.71
C LEU A 74 23.17 -22.05 51.32
N ASP A 75 22.84 -23.34 51.28
CA ASP A 75 22.61 -24.06 50.01
C ASP A 75 21.40 -23.51 49.26
N GLN A 76 20.31 -23.16 49.96
CA GLN A 76 19.15 -22.50 49.37
C GLN A 76 19.50 -21.12 48.81
N SER A 77 20.27 -20.33 49.55
CA SER A 77 20.77 -19.02 49.10
C SER A 77 21.61 -19.15 47.83
N ALA A 78 22.52 -20.13 47.77
CA ALA A 78 23.33 -20.39 46.59
C ALA A 78 22.46 -20.78 45.37
N LYS A 79 21.46 -21.64 45.56
CA LYS A 79 20.51 -22.00 44.48
C LYS A 79 19.73 -20.79 43.97
N LEU A 80 19.27 -19.92 44.86
CA LEU A 80 18.57 -18.69 44.49
C LEU A 80 19.49 -17.74 43.70
N GLN A 81 20.75 -17.60 44.09
CA GLN A 81 21.72 -16.80 43.34
C GLN A 81 21.94 -17.33 41.92
N LEU A 82 22.06 -18.65 41.74
CA LEU A 82 22.14 -19.25 40.41
C LEU A 82 20.89 -18.97 39.57
N TYR A 83 19.71 -19.05 40.19
CA TYR A 83 18.45 -18.72 39.52
C TYR A 83 18.40 -17.24 39.10
N ILE A 84 18.76 -16.31 39.99
CA ILE A 84 18.81 -14.88 39.71
C ILE A 84 19.78 -14.61 38.55
N ASN A 85 20.97 -15.21 38.56
CA ASN A 85 21.95 -15.04 37.48
C ASN A 85 21.41 -15.54 36.14
N SER A 86 20.70 -16.68 36.13
CA SER A 86 20.03 -17.20 34.93
C SER A 86 18.92 -16.26 34.43
N CYS A 87 18.11 -15.71 35.32
CA CYS A 87 17.09 -14.71 34.97
C CYS A 87 17.70 -13.43 34.41
N ASN A 88 18.77 -12.92 35.02
CA ASN A 88 19.48 -11.73 34.55
C ASN A 88 20.09 -11.95 33.16
N LYS A 89 20.67 -13.14 32.92
CA LYS A 89 21.19 -13.51 31.61
C LYS A 89 20.11 -13.52 30.54
N ARG A 90 18.98 -14.19 30.81
CA ARG A 90 17.81 -14.19 29.90
C ARG A 90 17.29 -12.78 29.64
N ASN A 91 17.21 -11.94 30.67
CA ASN A 91 16.78 -10.55 30.51
C ASN A 91 17.74 -9.76 29.59
N SER A 92 19.04 -9.92 29.78
CA SER A 92 20.06 -9.30 28.91
C SER A 92 19.93 -9.77 27.46
N ASP A 93 19.68 -11.06 27.23
CA ASP A 93 19.53 -11.62 25.88
C ASP A 93 18.24 -11.10 25.22
N CYS A 94 17.13 -11.01 25.96
CA CYS A 94 15.89 -10.39 25.49
C CYS A 94 16.07 -8.91 25.12
N LEU A 95 16.82 -8.14 25.91
CA LEU A 95 17.12 -6.74 25.61
C LEU A 95 17.94 -6.60 24.33
N ALA A 96 18.92 -7.48 24.11
CA ALA A 96 19.71 -7.51 22.87
C ALA A 96 18.85 -7.83 21.64
N ILE A 97 17.96 -8.84 21.75
CA ILE A 97 17.02 -9.19 20.68
C ILE A 97 16.09 -8.01 20.37
N ASN A 98 15.53 -7.36 21.39
CA ASN A 98 14.65 -6.22 21.19
C ASN A 98 15.37 -5.05 20.48
N LYS A 99 16.63 -4.78 20.85
CA LYS A 99 17.45 -3.77 20.17
C LYS A 99 17.62 -4.11 18.68
N ASN A 100 17.98 -5.34 18.35
CA ASN A 100 18.12 -5.78 16.96
C ASN A 100 16.80 -5.66 16.18
N LEU A 101 15.67 -6.04 16.78
CA LEU A 101 14.35 -5.88 16.16
C LEU A 101 13.99 -4.41 15.91
N GLN A 102 14.36 -3.48 16.79
CA GLN A 102 14.15 -2.06 16.54
C GLN A 102 15.00 -1.56 15.37
N GLU A 103 16.28 -1.97 15.30
CA GLU A 103 17.15 -1.62 14.17
C GLU A 103 16.62 -2.17 12.84
N GLU A 104 16.13 -3.41 12.82
CA GLU A 104 15.52 -4.03 11.64
C GLU A 104 14.21 -3.34 11.24
N LYS A 105 13.38 -2.96 12.21
CA LYS A 105 12.15 -2.20 11.98
C LYS A 105 12.44 -0.86 11.29
N VAL A 106 13.48 -0.14 11.73
CA VAL A 106 13.90 1.12 11.10
C VAL A 106 14.34 0.88 9.66
N LYS A 107 15.16 -0.14 9.40
CA LYS A 107 15.58 -0.50 8.03
C LYS A 107 14.40 -0.82 7.11
N LEU A 108 13.42 -1.58 7.61
CA LEU A 108 12.21 -1.88 6.85
C LEU A 108 11.38 -0.63 6.57
N GLN A 109 11.27 0.28 7.54
CA GLN A 109 10.57 1.54 7.37
C GLN A 109 11.24 2.43 6.30
N ASP A 110 12.57 2.52 6.31
CA ASP A 110 13.34 3.22 5.29
C ASP A 110 13.16 2.60 3.90
N ALA A 111 13.16 1.27 3.81
CA ALA A 111 12.93 0.55 2.56
C ALA A 111 11.50 0.76 2.01
N VAL A 112 10.49 0.77 2.88
CA VAL A 112 9.10 1.10 2.48
C VAL A 112 9.02 2.53 1.96
N TYR A 113 9.63 3.49 2.67
CA TYR A 113 9.65 4.89 2.24
C TYR A 113 10.33 5.07 0.86
N ALA A 114 11.48 4.41 0.65
CA ALA A 114 12.17 4.44 -0.64
C ALA A 114 11.33 3.83 -1.77
N ARG A 115 10.65 2.70 -1.51
CA ARG A 115 9.74 2.08 -2.47
C ARG A 115 8.59 3.00 -2.84
N ASP A 116 7.95 3.61 -1.87
CA ASP A 116 6.79 4.48 -2.11
C ASP A 116 7.20 5.73 -2.90
N THR A 117 8.39 6.27 -2.66
CA THR A 117 8.99 7.35 -3.46
C THR A 117 9.19 6.94 -4.92
N LEU A 118 9.67 5.72 -5.19
CA LEU A 118 9.83 5.20 -6.55
C LEU A 118 8.49 4.97 -7.25
N ILE A 119 7.48 4.49 -6.53
CA ILE A 119 6.11 4.32 -7.05
C ILE A 119 5.55 5.69 -7.44
N GLN A 120 5.70 6.70 -6.58
CA GLN A 120 5.23 8.06 -6.86
C GLN A 120 5.95 8.67 -8.07
N ALA A 121 7.27 8.54 -8.16
CA ALA A 121 8.05 9.02 -9.31
C ALA A 121 7.61 8.35 -10.62
N SER A 122 7.34 7.04 -10.57
CA SER A 122 6.86 6.28 -11.72
C SER A 122 5.44 6.70 -12.13
N GLY A 123 4.55 6.92 -11.15
CA GLY A 123 3.21 7.45 -11.38
C GLY A 123 3.23 8.82 -12.05
N ASN A 124 4.05 9.74 -11.56
CA ASN A 124 4.22 11.07 -12.16
C ASN A 124 4.73 10.98 -13.61
N LYS A 125 5.69 10.09 -13.89
CA LYS A 125 6.22 9.89 -15.24
C LYS A 125 5.14 9.36 -16.20
N LEU A 126 4.33 8.39 -15.76
CA LEU A 126 3.22 7.87 -16.55
C LEU A 126 2.15 8.94 -16.83
N GLN A 127 1.85 9.80 -15.85
CA GLN A 127 0.91 10.90 -16.03
C GLN A 127 1.41 11.90 -17.10
N ILE A 128 2.70 12.23 -17.10
CA ILE A 128 3.30 13.08 -18.13
C ILE A 128 3.17 12.43 -19.52
N ILE A 129 3.48 11.14 -19.64
CA ILE A 129 3.37 10.41 -20.91
C ILE A 129 1.92 10.38 -21.42
N LEU A 130 0.96 10.14 -20.53
CA LEU A 130 -0.47 10.13 -20.87
C LEU A 130 -0.96 11.49 -21.37
N GLU A 131 -0.57 12.58 -20.70
CA GLU A 131 -0.98 13.92 -21.13
C GLU A 131 -0.34 14.29 -22.48
N GLN A 132 0.93 13.92 -22.70
CA GLN A 132 1.57 14.11 -24.00
C GLN A 132 0.84 13.35 -25.11
N HIS A 133 0.54 12.07 -24.90
CA HIS A 133 -0.17 11.26 -25.89
C HIS A 133 -1.58 11.81 -26.19
N LYS A 134 -2.26 12.34 -25.18
CA LYS A 134 -3.56 13.02 -25.36
C LYS A 134 -3.41 14.25 -26.26
N GLN A 135 -2.43 15.12 -25.99
CA GLN A 135 -2.16 16.30 -26.82
C GLN A 135 -1.79 15.92 -28.26
N ASP A 136 -0.96 14.88 -28.44
CA ASP A 136 -0.57 14.38 -29.77
C ASP A 136 -1.79 13.85 -30.53
N THR A 137 -2.71 13.16 -29.84
CA THR A 137 -3.96 12.65 -30.41
C THR A 137 -4.88 13.80 -30.85
N GLU A 138 -5.03 14.83 -30.01
CA GLU A 138 -5.83 16.03 -30.33
C GLU A 138 -5.23 16.79 -31.53
N ALA A 139 -3.90 16.91 -31.60
CA ALA A 139 -3.20 17.52 -32.72
C ALA A 139 -3.41 16.74 -34.02
N LEU A 140 -3.28 15.41 -33.99
CA LEU A 140 -3.54 14.55 -35.15
C LEU A 140 -5.00 14.63 -35.62
N GLN A 141 -5.95 14.66 -34.69
CA GLN A 141 -7.37 14.85 -35.01
C GLN A 141 -7.61 16.20 -35.67
N SER A 142 -7.03 17.28 -35.14
CA SER A 142 -7.15 18.63 -35.71
C SER A 142 -6.57 18.69 -37.13
N LEU A 143 -5.37 18.16 -37.36
CA LEU A 143 -4.74 18.08 -38.68
C LEU A 143 -5.61 17.30 -39.68
N THR A 144 -6.18 16.17 -39.23
CA THR A 144 -7.05 15.33 -40.07
C THR A 144 -8.32 16.07 -40.45
N ILE A 145 -8.99 16.71 -39.48
CA ILE A 145 -10.21 17.50 -39.69
C ILE A 145 -9.92 18.66 -40.66
N ASN A 146 -8.82 19.38 -40.47
CA ASN A 146 -8.44 20.49 -41.35
C ASN A 146 -8.17 20.01 -42.79
N SER A 147 -7.46 18.89 -42.97
CA SER A 147 -7.22 18.33 -44.30
C SER A 147 -8.53 17.92 -45.01
N PHE A 148 -9.48 17.32 -44.28
CA PHE A 148 -10.80 17.03 -44.85
C PHE A 148 -11.58 18.30 -45.17
N LYS A 149 -11.50 19.33 -44.31
CA LYS A 149 -12.13 20.62 -44.55
C LYS A 149 -11.62 21.27 -45.83
N ASP A 150 -10.30 21.32 -46.03
CA ASP A 150 -9.68 21.89 -47.23
C ASP A 150 -10.12 21.14 -48.51
N LYS A 151 -10.22 19.81 -48.44
CA LYS A 151 -10.74 18.98 -49.55
C LYS A 151 -12.21 19.27 -49.85
N ILE A 152 -13.03 19.44 -48.81
CA ILE A 152 -14.46 19.78 -48.97
C ILE A 152 -14.61 21.18 -49.59
N GLU A 153 -13.82 22.16 -49.14
CA GLU A 153 -13.83 23.52 -49.71
C GLU A 153 -13.43 23.50 -51.19
N LEU A 154 -12.38 22.75 -51.56
CA LEU A 154 -11.97 22.58 -52.95
C LEU A 154 -13.07 21.95 -53.81
N LEU A 155 -13.71 20.89 -53.33
CA LEU A 155 -14.83 20.24 -54.02
C LEU A 155 -16.02 21.19 -54.16
N HIS A 156 -16.30 22.01 -53.15
CA HIS A 156 -17.35 23.02 -53.20
C HIS A 156 -17.08 24.04 -54.31
N THR A 157 -15.86 24.58 -54.39
CA THR A 157 -15.45 25.49 -55.46
C THR A 157 -15.57 24.84 -56.85
N GLN A 158 -15.18 23.58 -57.01
CA GLN A 158 -15.34 22.86 -58.27
C GLN A 158 -16.81 22.72 -58.68
N VAL A 159 -17.69 22.41 -57.72
CA VAL A 159 -19.14 22.31 -57.97
C VAL A 159 -19.71 23.66 -58.39
N GLU A 160 -19.30 24.77 -57.77
CA GLU A 160 -19.73 26.11 -58.14
C GLU A 160 -19.33 26.49 -59.58
N VAL A 161 -18.09 26.14 -59.99
CA VAL A 161 -17.62 26.35 -61.37
C VAL A 161 -18.49 25.57 -62.36
N ILE A 162 -18.70 24.27 -62.12
CA ILE A 162 -19.54 23.41 -62.99
C ILE A 162 -20.97 23.95 -63.08
N GLN A 163 -21.54 24.45 -61.98
CA GLN A 163 -22.87 25.06 -61.99
C GLN A 163 -22.89 26.36 -62.82
N GLY A 164 -21.82 27.16 -62.76
CA GLY A 164 -21.62 28.33 -63.61
C GLY A 164 -21.61 27.99 -65.09
N GLU A 165 -20.78 27.02 -65.49
CA GLU A 165 -20.69 26.52 -66.87
C GLU A 165 -22.03 25.97 -67.36
N LYS A 166 -22.75 25.21 -66.54
CA LYS A 166 -24.10 24.73 -66.85
C LYS A 166 -25.07 25.87 -67.16
N LYS A 167 -25.03 26.97 -66.38
CA LYS A 167 -25.90 28.14 -66.62
C LYS A 167 -25.57 28.80 -67.97
N VAL A 168 -24.29 28.92 -68.31
CA VAL A 168 -23.84 29.47 -69.59
C VAL A 168 -24.30 28.59 -70.77
N LEU A 169 -24.06 27.28 -70.68
CA LEU A 169 -24.52 26.31 -71.69
C LEU A 169 -26.04 26.35 -71.88
N SER A 170 -26.80 26.40 -70.78
CA SER A 170 -28.26 26.51 -70.83
C SER A 170 -28.72 27.79 -71.55
N LYS A 171 -28.06 28.93 -71.30
CA LYS A 171 -28.34 30.19 -71.97
C LYS A 171 -28.01 30.11 -73.47
N ASN A 172 -26.85 29.57 -73.82
CA ASN A 172 -26.42 29.39 -75.21
C ASN A 172 -27.40 28.50 -75.98
N PHE A 173 -27.84 27.39 -75.36
CA PHE A 173 -28.84 26.49 -75.92
C PHE A 173 -30.18 27.22 -76.20
N ALA A 174 -30.67 28.02 -75.25
CA ALA A 174 -31.90 28.79 -75.43
C ALA A 174 -31.77 29.83 -76.56
N THR A 175 -30.63 30.51 -76.66
CA THR A 175 -30.34 31.45 -77.76
C THR A 175 -30.32 30.73 -79.11
N LEU A 176 -29.63 29.59 -79.21
CA LEU A 176 -29.56 28.82 -80.45
C LEU A 176 -30.94 28.31 -80.88
N GLN A 177 -31.74 27.82 -79.93
CA GLN A 177 -33.12 27.39 -80.17
C GLN A 177 -33.98 28.55 -80.71
N THR A 178 -33.82 29.75 -80.14
CA THR A 178 -34.51 30.97 -80.61
C THR A 178 -34.09 31.37 -82.02
N ASN A 179 -32.78 31.37 -82.30
CA ASN A 179 -32.23 31.69 -83.63
C ASN A 179 -32.75 30.71 -84.69
N TYR A 180 -32.78 29.41 -84.38
CA TYR A 180 -33.32 28.38 -85.28
C TYR A 180 -34.80 28.61 -85.61
N LEU A 181 -35.62 28.92 -84.61
CA LEU A 181 -37.03 29.27 -84.79
C LEU A 181 -37.22 30.52 -85.67
N GLN A 182 -36.39 31.54 -85.50
CA GLN A 182 -36.41 32.74 -86.35
C GLN A 182 -36.06 32.41 -87.81
N LEU A 183 -35.01 31.61 -88.05
CA LEU A 183 -34.63 31.13 -89.38
C LEU A 183 -35.73 30.33 -90.06
N LEU A 184 -36.39 29.41 -89.34
CA LEU A 184 -37.53 28.66 -89.87
C LEU A 184 -38.67 29.60 -90.31
N ASN A 185 -38.99 30.59 -89.48
CA ASN A 185 -40.02 31.58 -89.81
C ASN A 185 -39.63 32.46 -91.00
N GLN A 186 -38.36 32.86 -91.10
CA GLN A 186 -37.84 33.64 -92.23
C GLN A 186 -37.87 32.82 -93.54
N ASN A 187 -37.42 31.57 -93.51
CA ASN A 187 -37.52 30.66 -94.66
C ASN A 187 -38.97 30.46 -95.09
N ALA A 188 -39.89 30.24 -94.15
CA ALA A 188 -41.32 30.12 -94.46
C ALA A 188 -41.90 31.38 -95.14
N ARG A 189 -41.38 32.58 -94.84
CA ARG A 189 -41.73 33.82 -95.54
C ARG A 189 -41.13 33.86 -96.96
N LEU A 190 -39.84 33.56 -97.11
CA LEU A 190 -39.16 33.56 -98.42
C LEU A 190 -39.73 32.52 -99.40
N THR A 191 -40.18 31.36 -98.90
CA THR A 191 -40.89 30.35 -99.72
C THR A 191 -42.22 30.88 -100.25
N LYS A 192 -42.96 31.69 -99.47
CA LYS A 192 -44.19 32.35 -99.93
C LYS A 192 -43.92 33.44 -100.97
N GLU A 193 -42.74 34.04 -100.95
CA GLU A 193 -42.31 35.11 -101.87
C GLU A 193 -41.62 34.59 -103.15
N GLY A 194 -41.49 33.27 -103.33
CA GLY A 194 -40.87 32.67 -104.51
C GLY A 194 -39.35 32.85 -104.62
N LYS A 195 -38.68 33.27 -103.53
CA LYS A 195 -37.23 33.55 -103.46
C LYS A 195 -36.48 32.60 -102.52
N ALA A 196 -36.94 31.37 -102.38
CA ALA A 196 -36.33 30.41 -101.46
C ALA A 196 -34.93 30.02 -101.96
N HIS A 197 -33.90 30.42 -101.22
CA HIS A 197 -32.64 29.68 -101.22
C HIS A 197 -32.80 28.49 -100.26
N GLU A 198 -32.39 27.30 -100.70
CA GLU A 198 -32.17 26.16 -99.82
C GLU A 198 -31.11 26.53 -98.79
N PHE A 199 -31.55 27.09 -97.67
CA PHE A 199 -30.71 27.19 -96.49
C PHE A 199 -30.50 25.77 -95.97
N ASP A 200 -29.25 25.39 -95.76
CA ASP A 200 -28.84 24.02 -95.45
C ASP A 200 -29.33 23.60 -94.05
N LYS A 201 -30.62 23.22 -93.99
CA LYS A 201 -31.35 22.78 -92.81
C LYS A 201 -30.61 21.63 -92.11
N ALA A 202 -29.83 20.85 -92.84
CA ALA A 202 -29.03 19.76 -92.29
C ALA A 202 -27.91 20.28 -91.38
N CYS A 203 -27.26 21.40 -91.73
CA CYS A 203 -26.18 21.98 -90.93
C CYS A 203 -26.66 22.55 -89.59
N TYR A 204 -27.84 23.19 -89.57
CA TYR A 204 -28.43 23.67 -88.30
C TYR A 204 -28.94 22.54 -87.41
N LEU A 205 -29.54 21.51 -88.00
CA LEU A 205 -30.02 20.35 -87.25
C LEU A 205 -28.88 19.52 -86.67
N SER A 206 -27.73 19.44 -87.34
CA SER A 206 -26.56 18.75 -86.81
C SER A 206 -25.98 19.48 -85.59
N GLU A 207 -25.85 20.80 -85.65
CA GLU A 207 -25.33 21.62 -84.54
C GLU A 207 -26.27 21.62 -83.32
N LEU A 208 -27.60 21.66 -83.56
CA LEU A 208 -28.61 21.58 -82.50
C LEU A 208 -28.63 20.19 -81.82
N LYS A 209 -28.34 19.14 -82.58
CA LYS A 209 -28.19 17.77 -82.06
C LYS A 209 -26.93 17.62 -81.20
N VAL A 210 -25.79 18.18 -81.63
CA VAL A 210 -24.55 18.20 -80.84
C VAL A 210 -24.79 18.86 -79.48
N LEU A 211 -25.46 20.01 -79.46
CA LEU A 211 -25.78 20.71 -78.21
C LEU A 211 -26.80 19.96 -77.32
N GLN A 212 -27.73 19.21 -77.90
CA GLN A 212 -28.64 18.34 -77.15
C GLN A 212 -27.90 17.16 -76.51
N ASP A 213 -26.96 16.55 -77.23
CA ASP A 213 -26.14 15.45 -76.74
C ASP A 213 -25.16 15.92 -75.65
N GLU A 214 -24.55 17.10 -75.80
CA GLU A 214 -23.74 17.74 -74.76
C GLU A 214 -24.55 18.06 -73.49
N LYS A 215 -25.74 18.66 -73.66
CA LYS A 215 -26.66 18.94 -72.54
C LYS A 215 -27.03 17.65 -71.78
N LYS A 216 -27.39 16.59 -72.51
CA LYS A 216 -27.72 15.29 -71.94
C LYS A 216 -26.55 14.69 -71.16
N THR A 217 -25.35 14.76 -71.74
CA THR A 217 -24.11 14.30 -71.09
C THR A 217 -23.87 15.03 -69.77
N LEU A 218 -24.10 16.35 -69.75
CA LEU A 218 -23.96 17.17 -68.54
C LEU A 218 -24.99 16.81 -67.45
N ASP A 219 -26.25 16.56 -67.85
CA ASP A 219 -27.31 16.16 -66.92
C ASP A 219 -27.07 14.75 -66.36
N ASP A 220 -26.57 13.81 -67.17
CA ASP A 220 -26.19 12.47 -66.71
C ASP A 220 -25.01 12.50 -65.73
N LEU A 221 -24.01 13.38 -65.96
CA LEU A 221 -22.90 13.59 -65.03
C LEU A 221 -23.39 14.13 -63.67
N LEU A 222 -24.32 15.09 -63.69
CA LEU A 222 -24.93 15.63 -62.46
C LEU A 222 -25.80 14.60 -61.74
N ALA A 223 -26.53 13.78 -62.47
CA ALA A 223 -27.33 12.70 -61.89
C ALA A 223 -26.45 11.68 -61.17
N ARG A 224 -25.31 11.29 -61.76
CA ARG A 224 -24.32 10.42 -61.12
C ARG A 224 -23.72 11.05 -59.88
N TYR A 225 -23.38 12.34 -59.92
CA TYR A 225 -22.85 13.05 -58.75
C TYR A 225 -23.85 13.05 -57.58
N ARG A 226 -25.14 13.31 -57.86
CA ARG A 226 -26.21 13.29 -56.84
C ARG A 226 -26.52 11.91 -56.28
N SER A 227 -26.25 10.85 -57.04
CA SER A 227 -26.52 9.47 -56.63
C SER A 227 -25.31 8.79 -55.98
N GLN A 228 -24.17 9.47 -55.86
CA GLN A 228 -23.09 8.97 -55.02
C GLN A 228 -23.55 8.97 -53.55
N PRO A 229 -23.45 7.83 -52.85
CA PRO A 229 -23.83 7.76 -51.45
C PRO A 229 -22.88 8.62 -50.64
N SER A 230 -23.44 9.56 -49.85
CA SER A 230 -22.65 10.33 -48.89
C SER A 230 -21.84 9.35 -48.04
N PRO A 231 -20.51 9.57 -47.87
CA PRO A 231 -19.71 8.73 -47.01
C PRO A 231 -20.34 8.79 -45.62
N LYS A 232 -20.94 7.69 -45.17
CA LYS A 232 -21.47 7.58 -43.81
C LYS A 232 -20.30 7.89 -42.87
N PRO A 233 -20.45 8.83 -41.91
CA PRO A 233 -19.45 8.97 -40.87
C PRO A 233 -19.33 7.60 -40.21
N SER A 234 -18.18 6.96 -40.39
CA SER A 234 -17.83 5.72 -39.72
C SER A 234 -17.69 6.06 -38.26
N SER A 235 -18.79 5.91 -37.51
CA SER A 235 -18.81 5.95 -36.07
C SER A 235 -17.73 4.99 -35.55
N PRO A 236 -16.82 5.41 -34.67
CA PRO A 236 -15.95 4.49 -33.97
C PRO A 236 -16.84 3.48 -33.25
N SER A 237 -16.71 2.21 -33.63
CA SER A 237 -17.36 1.11 -32.94
C SER A 237 -16.72 1.00 -31.55
N LEU A 238 -17.28 1.74 -30.60
CA LEU A 238 -17.08 1.49 -29.18
C LEU A 238 -17.77 0.16 -28.87
N SER A 239 -16.99 -0.91 -28.99
CA SER A 239 -17.35 -2.19 -28.40
C SER A 239 -17.62 -1.94 -26.91
N PRO A 240 -18.77 -2.36 -26.37
CA PRO A 240 -19.00 -2.24 -24.94
C PRO A 240 -17.92 -3.02 -24.19
N PRO A 241 -17.37 -2.49 -23.09
CA PRO A 241 -16.41 -3.21 -22.28
C PRO A 241 -17.03 -4.52 -21.79
N PRO A 242 -16.23 -5.60 -21.70
CA PRO A 242 -16.72 -6.88 -21.20
C PRO A 242 -17.30 -6.70 -19.80
N PRO A 243 -18.37 -7.46 -19.45
CA PRO A 243 -18.97 -7.39 -18.13
C PRO A 243 -17.91 -7.69 -17.07
N SER A 244 -17.69 -6.71 -16.20
CA SER A 244 -16.83 -6.82 -15.03
C SER A 244 -17.24 -8.03 -14.20
N SER A 245 -16.27 -8.91 -13.95
CA SER A 245 -16.41 -10.12 -13.16
C SER A 245 -17.03 -9.82 -11.80
N PRO A 246 -17.94 -10.67 -11.29
CA PRO A 246 -18.51 -10.48 -9.97
C PRO A 246 -17.42 -10.54 -8.88
N PRO A 247 -17.52 -9.73 -7.82
CA PRO A 247 -16.56 -9.73 -6.73
C PRO A 247 -16.54 -11.10 -6.04
N PRO A 248 -15.38 -11.55 -5.53
CA PRO A 248 -15.29 -12.79 -4.79
C PRO A 248 -16.14 -12.69 -3.53
N HIS A 249 -17.07 -13.63 -3.36
CA HIS A 249 -17.78 -13.84 -2.11
C HIS A 249 -16.74 -14.07 -0.99
N SER A 250 -16.64 -13.10 -0.09
CA SER A 250 -15.97 -13.25 1.20
C SER A 250 -16.88 -14.10 2.09
N SER A 251 -16.61 -15.41 2.09
CA SER A 251 -17.05 -16.33 3.13
C SER A 251 -16.32 -15.99 4.43
N ASN A 252 -16.85 -15.00 5.17
CA ASN A 252 -16.51 -14.77 6.56
C ASN A 252 -17.13 -15.88 7.43
N SER A 253 -16.46 -17.02 7.46
CA SER A 253 -16.62 -18.02 8.50
C SER A 253 -15.84 -17.54 9.74
N SER A 254 -16.52 -16.83 10.65
CA SER A 254 -16.00 -16.64 12.02
C SER A 254 -16.52 -17.76 12.92
N PRO A 255 -15.65 -18.60 13.49
CA PRO A 255 -16.02 -19.44 14.62
C PRO A 255 -15.70 -18.73 15.94
N ASN A 256 -16.66 -18.80 16.87
CA ASN A 256 -16.49 -18.99 18.31
C ASN A 256 -15.45 -18.13 19.08
N CYS A 257 -15.93 -17.39 20.08
CA CYS A 257 -15.49 -17.64 21.46
C CYS A 257 -16.56 -17.16 22.46
N ARG A 258 -17.13 -18.15 23.12
CA ARG A 258 -18.07 -18.09 24.24
C ARG A 258 -17.21 -17.92 25.50
N ASN A 259 -17.29 -16.76 26.16
CA ASN A 259 -16.68 -16.60 27.48
C ASN A 259 -17.62 -17.19 28.54
N GLN A 260 -17.06 -18.12 29.31
CA GLN A 260 -17.40 -18.39 30.71
C GLN A 260 -16.85 -17.28 31.59
#